data_AF-A0A524GMV1-F1
#
_entry.id   AF-A0A524GMV1-F1
#
_cell.length_a   1.000
_cell.length_b   1.000
_cell.length_c   1.000
_cell.angle_alpha   90.00
_cell.angle_beta   90.00
_cell.angle_gamma   90.00
#
_symmetry.space_group_name_H-M   'P 1'
#
loop_
_entity.id
_entity.type
_entity.pdbx_description
1 polymer ?
#
loop_
_entity_poly.entity_id
_entity_poly.type
_entity_poly.pdbx_seq_one_letter_code
_entity_poly.pdbx_strand_id
1 'polypeptide(L)'
;MSASRPLACRAADNPFASHRVDALPYRGHERSWSDFEHRIDALGGRAAIVGPKGSGKTTLLEELSRRMDQPTTLVHLPGSEPRPYRTAILQLPNPVTSAHTILIDSAEQLGSLAWRHFLTRTRQAREPSCSALSIRIV
;
A
#
# COMPACT_ATOMS: atom_id res chain seq x y z
N MET A 1 -27.65 -5.54 -49.19
CA MET A 1 -26.69 -6.07 -48.21
C MET A 1 -25.65 -4.98 -47.95
N SER A 2 -25.80 -4.22 -46.87
CA SER A 2 -24.89 -3.11 -46.56
C SER A 2 -23.92 -3.55 -45.46
N ALA A 3 -22.64 -3.65 -45.77
CA ALA A 3 -21.61 -4.06 -44.83
C ALA A 3 -21.24 -2.87 -43.94
N SER A 4 -21.52 -2.97 -42.64
CA SER A 4 -21.17 -1.94 -41.67
C SER A 4 -19.65 -1.92 -41.48
N ARG A 5 -18.99 -0.80 -41.79
CA ARG A 5 -17.56 -0.59 -41.48
C ARG A 5 -17.38 -0.74 -39.96
N PRO A 6 -16.37 -1.49 -39.48
CA PRO A 6 -16.05 -1.48 -38.06
C PRO A 6 -15.65 -0.06 -37.67
N LEU A 7 -16.35 0.50 -36.66
CA LEU A 7 -15.98 1.76 -36.04
C LEU A 7 -14.52 1.64 -35.60
N ALA A 8 -13.67 2.54 -36.09
CA ALA A 8 -12.28 2.62 -35.68
C ALA A 8 -12.26 2.91 -34.17
N CYS A 9 -12.09 1.87 -33.36
CA CYS A 9 -12.02 1.98 -31.91
C CYS A 9 -10.79 2.83 -31.61
N ARG A 10 -10.99 4.07 -31.16
CA ARG A 10 -9.86 4.92 -30.75
C ARG A 10 -9.26 4.26 -29.52
N ALA A 11 -7.96 4.37 -29.32
CA ALA A 11 -7.31 3.82 -28.12
C ALA A 11 -7.97 4.31 -26.80
N ALA A 12 -8.59 5.51 -26.82
CA ALA A 12 -9.37 6.07 -25.71
C ALA A 12 -10.70 5.34 -25.42
N ASP A 13 -11.28 4.67 -26.42
CA ASP A 13 -12.54 3.93 -26.30
C ASP A 13 -12.31 2.49 -25.80
N ASN A 14 -11.05 2.07 -25.67
CA ASN A 14 -10.68 0.72 -25.23
C ASN A 14 -11.25 0.43 -23.83
N PRO A 15 -12.16 -0.55 -23.67
CA PRO A 15 -12.69 -0.93 -22.36
C PRO A 15 -11.61 -1.46 -21.40
N PHE A 16 -10.47 -1.89 -21.91
CA PHE A 16 -9.31 -2.37 -21.16
C PHE A 16 -8.15 -1.36 -21.08
N ALA A 17 -8.42 -0.07 -21.30
CA ALA A 17 -7.39 0.96 -21.13
C ALA A 17 -6.83 0.94 -19.70
N SER A 18 -5.51 1.11 -19.53
CA SER A 18 -4.83 0.96 -18.23
C SER A 18 -5.49 1.77 -17.11
N HIS A 19 -5.83 3.04 -17.36
CA HIS A 19 -6.51 3.88 -16.37
C HIS A 19 -7.86 3.34 -15.89
N ARG A 20 -8.57 2.54 -16.72
CA ARG A 20 -9.84 1.89 -16.34
C ARG A 20 -9.60 0.65 -15.50
N VAL A 21 -8.57 -0.12 -15.83
CA VAL A 21 -8.16 -1.32 -15.07
C VAL A 21 -7.60 -0.92 -13.71
N ASP A 22 -6.75 0.11 -13.66
CA ASP A 22 -6.17 0.66 -12.43
C ASP A 22 -7.24 1.27 -11.50
N ALA A 23 -8.36 1.75 -12.06
CA ALA A 23 -9.49 2.25 -11.30
C ALA A 23 -10.37 1.15 -10.69
N LEU A 24 -10.17 -0.13 -11.06
CA LEU A 24 -10.96 -1.21 -10.50
C LEU A 24 -10.58 -1.44 -9.02
N PRO A 25 -11.58 -1.53 -8.13
CA PRO A 25 -11.31 -1.84 -6.74
C PRO A 25 -10.77 -3.26 -6.61
N TYR A 26 -9.84 -3.45 -5.67
CA TYR A 26 -9.37 -4.78 -5.34
C TYR A 26 -10.54 -5.65 -4.84
N ARG A 27 -10.82 -6.75 -5.55
CA ARG A 27 -11.76 -7.78 -5.10
C ARG A 27 -10.96 -8.97 -4.59
N GLY A 28 -10.77 -9.03 -3.27
CA GLY A 28 -10.14 -10.16 -2.61
C GLY A 28 -11.01 -11.42 -2.71
N HIS A 29 -10.35 -12.58 -2.82
CA HIS A 29 -11.03 -13.88 -2.74
C HIS A 29 -11.33 -14.23 -1.28
N GLU A 30 -12.60 -14.53 -0.99
CA GLU A 30 -13.13 -15.24 0.20
C GLU A 30 -12.85 -14.71 1.61
N ARG A 31 -12.05 -13.65 1.81
CA ARG A 31 -11.80 -13.07 3.14
C ARG A 31 -12.39 -11.69 3.28
N SER A 32 -13.00 -11.43 4.43
CA SER A 32 -13.50 -10.10 4.79
C SER A 32 -12.32 -9.16 5.14
N TRP A 33 -12.56 -7.86 5.05
CA TRP A 33 -11.57 -6.84 5.46
C TRP A 33 -11.27 -6.91 6.97
N SER A 34 -12.28 -7.22 7.78
CA SER A 34 -12.11 -7.47 9.21
C SER A 34 -11.15 -8.63 9.49
N ASP A 35 -11.18 -9.70 8.69
CA ASP A 35 -10.24 -10.81 8.84
C ASP A 35 -8.79 -10.38 8.55
N PHE A 36 -8.63 -9.46 7.59
CA PHE A 36 -7.33 -8.93 7.22
C PHE A 36 -6.76 -8.04 8.35
N GLU A 37 -7.58 -7.16 8.92
CA GLU A 37 -7.22 -6.32 10.07
C GLU A 37 -6.87 -7.14 11.31
N HIS A 38 -7.72 -8.13 11.65
CA HIS A 38 -7.47 -9.06 12.74
C HIS A 38 -6.16 -9.83 12.56
N ARG A 39 -5.85 -10.23 11.33
CA ARG A 39 -4.59 -10.93 11.03
C ARG A 39 -3.39 -10.00 11.19
N ILE A 40 -3.48 -8.73 10.79
CA ILE A 40 -2.41 -7.75 11.02
C ILE A 40 -2.22 -7.55 12.54
N ASP A 41 -3.29 -7.47 13.30
CA ASP A 41 -3.23 -7.36 14.77
C ASP A 41 -2.58 -8.58 15.42
N ALA A 42 -2.96 -9.79 14.99
CA ALA A 42 -2.36 -11.03 15.46
C ALA A 42 -0.84 -11.11 15.17
N LEU A 43 -0.37 -10.41 14.13
CA LEU A 43 1.06 -10.29 13.79
C LEU A 43 1.75 -9.13 14.52
N GLY A 44 1.11 -8.55 15.54
CA GLY A 44 1.67 -7.43 16.32
C GLY A 44 1.76 -6.12 15.52
N GLY A 45 0.88 -5.97 14.52
CA GLY A 45 0.85 -4.86 13.59
C GLY A 45 1.85 -4.98 12.45
N ARG A 46 2.61 -6.07 12.30
CA ARG A 46 3.62 -6.16 11.23
C ARG A 46 3.33 -7.29 10.28
N ALA A 47 2.94 -6.95 9.07
CA ALA A 47 2.71 -7.87 7.98
C ALA A 47 3.60 -7.51 6.78
N ALA A 48 3.65 -8.43 5.83
CA ALA A 48 4.23 -8.22 4.51
C ALA A 48 3.28 -8.84 3.49
N ILE A 49 2.81 -8.06 2.52
CA ILE A 49 2.06 -8.62 1.38
C ILE A 49 3.06 -9.12 0.34
N VAL A 50 3.18 -10.44 0.25
CA VAL A 50 4.05 -11.11 -0.74
C VAL A 50 3.20 -11.78 -1.82
N GLY A 51 3.67 -11.70 -3.06
CA GLY A 51 2.97 -12.29 -4.21
C GLY A 51 3.67 -11.97 -5.53
N PRO A 52 3.36 -12.70 -6.61
CA PRO A 52 3.98 -12.51 -7.92
C PRO A 52 3.75 -11.10 -8.47
N LYS A 53 4.59 -10.68 -9.42
CA LYS A 53 4.42 -9.39 -10.11
C LYS A 53 3.07 -9.38 -10.84
N GLY A 54 2.34 -8.27 -10.74
CA GLY A 54 1.01 -8.12 -11.37
C GLY A 54 -0.15 -8.72 -10.57
N SER A 55 0.07 -9.25 -9.36
CA SER A 55 -1.01 -9.80 -8.51
C SER A 55 -1.90 -8.75 -7.82
N GLY A 56 -1.73 -7.46 -8.14
CA GLY A 56 -2.51 -6.37 -7.53
C GLY A 56 -2.11 -5.97 -6.10
N LYS A 57 -0.86 -6.18 -5.67
CA LYS A 57 -0.38 -5.79 -4.32
C LYS A 57 -0.51 -4.29 -4.06
N THR A 58 -0.08 -3.47 -5.01
CA THR A 58 -0.22 -2.00 -4.92
C THR A 58 -1.70 -1.62 -4.83
N THR A 59 -2.55 -2.19 -5.70
CA THR A 59 -4.00 -1.96 -5.66
C THR A 59 -4.63 -2.40 -4.31
N LEU A 60 -4.15 -3.50 -3.73
CA LEU A 60 -4.58 -3.95 -2.40
C LEU A 60 -4.13 -2.97 -1.30
N LEU A 61 -2.90 -2.46 -1.35
CA LEU A 61 -2.40 -1.46 -0.40
C LEU A 61 -3.17 -0.13 -0.51
N GLU A 62 -3.45 0.34 -1.73
CA GLU A 62 -4.26 1.54 -1.97
C GLU A 62 -5.70 1.37 -1.45
N GLU A 63 -6.30 0.20 -1.70
CA GLU A 63 -7.63 -0.11 -1.19
C GLU A 63 -7.65 -0.19 0.34
N LEU A 64 -6.63 -0.81 0.93
CA LEU A 64 -6.45 -0.88 2.38
C LEU A 64 -6.32 0.52 2.99
N SER A 65 -5.51 1.38 2.36
CA SER A 65 -5.32 2.77 2.79
C SER A 65 -6.63 3.56 2.81
N ARG A 66 -7.57 3.25 1.91
CA ARG A 66 -8.88 3.92 1.83
C ARG A 66 -9.90 3.38 2.82
N ARG A 67 -9.75 2.12 3.25
CA ARG A 67 -10.70 1.42 4.13
C ARG A 67 -10.34 1.50 5.61
N MET A 68 -9.11 1.83 5.94
CA MET A 68 -8.67 1.97 7.32
C MET A 68 -9.28 3.22 7.96
N ASP A 69 -9.95 3.04 9.10
CA ASP A 69 -10.53 4.14 9.89
C ASP A 69 -9.46 4.98 10.61
N GLN A 70 -8.25 4.44 10.77
CA GLN A 70 -7.13 5.12 11.42
C GLN A 70 -6.30 5.95 10.43
N PRO A 71 -5.62 7.02 10.89
CA PRO A 71 -4.67 7.78 10.09
C PRO A 71 -3.68 6.87 9.38
N THR A 72 -3.77 6.80 8.05
CA THR A 72 -2.96 5.88 7.25
C THR A 72 -2.08 6.66 6.28
N THR A 73 -0.79 6.32 6.26
CA THR A 73 0.19 6.89 5.35
C THR A 73 0.67 5.82 4.40
N LEU A 74 0.35 5.98 3.10
CA LEU A 74 0.90 5.15 2.04
C LEU A 74 2.22 5.75 1.56
N VAL A 75 3.31 5.04 1.82
CA VAL A 75 4.64 5.34 1.33
C VAL A 75 4.86 4.58 0.03
N HIS A 76 4.99 5.30 -1.08
CA HIS A 76 5.28 4.70 -2.38
C HIS A 76 6.72 4.98 -2.81
N LEU A 77 7.45 3.92 -3.15
CA LEU A 77 8.85 3.98 -3.57
C LEU A 77 8.98 3.51 -5.03
N PRO A 78 9.04 4.44 -6.00
CA PRO A 78 9.19 4.05 -7.40
C PRO A 78 10.55 3.36 -7.61
N GLY A 79 10.58 2.35 -8.50
CA GLY A 79 11.78 1.54 -8.73
C GLY A 79 13.02 2.28 -9.28
N SER A 80 12.85 3.53 -9.71
CA SER A 80 13.94 4.41 -10.15
C SER A 80 14.27 5.53 -9.16
N GLU A 81 13.79 5.43 -7.91
CA GLU A 81 14.03 6.44 -6.88
C GLU A 81 15.53 6.48 -6.49
N PRO A 82 16.26 7.58 -6.75
CA PRO A 82 17.68 7.68 -6.42
C PRO A 82 17.97 7.67 -4.92
N ARG A 83 17.01 8.06 -4.07
CA ARG A 83 17.18 8.12 -2.60
C ARG A 83 15.98 7.52 -1.88
N PRO A 84 15.74 6.20 -1.98
CA PRO A 84 14.49 5.56 -1.54
C PRO A 84 14.25 5.76 -0.05
N TYR A 85 15.31 5.71 0.76
CA TYR A 85 15.21 6.00 2.19
C TYR A 85 14.76 7.44 2.47
N ARG A 86 15.35 8.44 1.79
CA ARG A 86 14.98 9.85 2.02
C ARG A 86 13.54 10.10 1.60
N THR A 87 13.14 9.56 0.45
CA THR A 87 11.78 9.65 -0.06
C THR A 87 10.79 9.01 0.91
N ALA A 88 11.09 7.82 1.46
CA ALA A 88 10.26 7.19 2.47
C ALA A 88 10.07 8.08 3.71
N ILE A 89 11.16 8.66 4.24
CA ILE A 89 11.08 9.51 5.44
C ILE A 89 10.31 10.80 5.19
N LEU A 90 10.41 11.39 3.99
CA LEU A 90 9.68 12.61 3.65
C LEU A 90 8.16 12.38 3.51
N GLN A 91 7.75 11.16 3.17
CA GLN A 91 6.33 10.78 3.09
C GLN A 91 5.75 10.43 4.46
N LEU A 92 6.58 10.19 5.48
CA LEU A 92 6.09 9.91 6.83
C LEU A 92 5.45 11.15 7.47
N PRO A 93 4.42 10.96 8.31
CA PRO A 93 3.89 12.03 9.14
C PRO A 93 4.96 12.57 10.09
N ASN A 94 4.92 13.86 10.41
CA ASN A 94 5.84 14.49 11.35
C ASN A 94 5.04 15.31 12.39
N PRO A 95 4.91 14.85 13.65
CA PRO A 95 5.52 13.64 14.22
C PRO A 95 4.82 12.33 13.78
N VAL A 96 5.59 11.24 13.67
CA VAL A 96 5.01 9.89 13.58
C VAL A 96 4.50 9.52 14.97
N THR A 97 3.22 9.18 15.09
CA THR A 97 2.62 8.75 16.35
C THR A 97 2.09 7.32 16.27
N SER A 98 1.77 6.74 17.42
CA SER A 98 1.19 5.39 17.55
C SER A 98 -0.18 5.21 16.91
N ALA A 99 -0.87 6.30 16.59
CA ALA A 99 -2.16 6.29 15.91
C ALA A 99 -2.05 6.07 14.39
N HIS A 100 -0.83 6.07 13.83
CA HIS A 100 -0.62 5.97 12.40
C HIS A 100 -0.37 4.52 11.94
N THR A 101 -1.06 4.13 10.88
CA THR A 101 -0.70 2.97 10.07
C THR A 101 0.17 3.41 8.89
N ILE A 102 1.28 2.71 8.67
CA ILE A 102 2.25 3.02 7.62
C ILE A 102 2.24 1.85 6.63
N LEU A 103 1.71 2.10 5.44
CA LEU A 103 1.72 1.15 4.34
C LEU A 103 2.89 1.47 3.43
N ILE A 104 3.67 0.48 3.01
CA ILE A 104 4.86 0.72 2.19
C ILE A 104 4.76 -0.10 0.93
N ASP A 105 4.53 0.56 -0.19
CA ASP A 105 4.61 -0.07 -1.49
C ASP A 105 6.07 -0.05 -1.98
N SER A 106 6.47 -1.17 -2.56
CA SER A 106 7.84 -1.39 -3.06
C SER A 106 8.92 -1.24 -1.97
N ALA A 107 8.67 -1.80 -0.77
CA ALA A 107 9.61 -1.76 0.36
C ALA A 107 11.00 -2.37 0.02
N GLU A 108 11.09 -3.25 -0.97
CA GLU A 108 12.33 -3.80 -1.48
C GLU A 108 13.34 -2.73 -1.95
N GLN A 109 12.86 -1.54 -2.31
CA GLN A 109 13.72 -0.41 -2.72
C GLN A 109 14.56 0.16 -1.57
N LEU A 110 14.17 -0.04 -0.30
CA LEU A 110 14.90 0.50 0.85
C LEU A 110 16.22 -0.23 1.13
N GLY A 111 16.43 -1.43 0.59
CA GLY A 111 17.56 -2.27 0.96
C GLY A 111 17.57 -2.64 2.46
N SER A 112 18.44 -3.55 2.87
CA SER A 112 18.40 -4.11 4.23
C SER A 112 18.76 -3.11 5.33
N LEU A 113 19.74 -2.22 5.10
CA LEU A 113 20.19 -1.23 6.07
C LEU A 113 19.17 -0.11 6.26
N ALA A 114 18.68 0.47 5.15
CA ALA A 114 17.70 1.55 5.24
C ALA A 114 16.35 1.05 5.73
N TRP A 115 15.98 -0.21 5.43
CA TRP A 115 14.84 -0.87 6.05
C TRP A 115 14.96 -0.95 7.57
N ARG A 116 16.09 -1.43 8.10
CA ARG A 116 16.32 -1.49 9.56
C ARG A 116 16.22 -0.11 10.20
N HIS A 117 16.81 0.90 9.56
CA HIS A 117 16.76 2.26 10.08
C HIS A 117 15.34 2.85 10.06
N PHE A 118 14.60 2.60 8.97
CA PHE A 118 13.18 2.95 8.83
C PHE A 118 12.34 2.29 9.95
N LEU A 119 12.55 1.00 10.21
CA LEU A 119 11.88 0.28 11.30
C LEU A 119 12.24 0.86 12.68
N THR A 120 13.48 1.23 12.93
CA THR A 120 13.88 1.82 14.21
C THR A 120 13.22 3.18 14.42
N ARG A 121 13.15 4.01 13.38
CA ARG A 121 12.51 5.33 13.46
C ARG A 121 11.00 5.24 13.69
N THR A 122 10.34 4.34 12.98
CA THR A 122 8.90 4.08 13.16
C THR A 122 8.62 3.32 14.47
N ARG A 123 9.59 2.63 15.08
CA ARG A 123 9.47 2.03 16.42
C ARG A 123 9.47 3.07 17.54
N GLN A 124 10.25 4.15 17.43
CA GLN A 124 10.37 5.15 18.50
C GLN A 124 9.09 5.98 18.70
N ALA A 125 8.17 5.97 17.74
CA ALA A 125 6.82 6.50 17.88
C ALA A 125 5.90 5.64 18.78
N ARG A 126 6.41 4.51 19.30
CA ARG A 126 5.74 3.70 20.31
C ARG A 126 5.97 4.31 21.70
N GLU A 127 5.11 5.22 22.16
CA GLU A 127 5.12 5.64 23.58
C GLU A 127 4.77 4.46 24.51
N PRO A 128 5.46 4.29 25.65
CA PRO A 128 5.33 3.10 26.51
C PRO A 128 4.10 3.09 27.44
N SER A 129 3.18 4.06 27.38
CA SER A 129 2.21 4.29 28.47
C SER A 129 0.72 4.12 28.13
N CYS A 130 0.35 3.68 26.93
CA CYS A 130 -1.06 3.52 26.57
C CYS A 130 -1.30 2.24 25.78
N SER A 131 -2.15 1.37 26.32
CA SER A 131 -2.44 -0.01 25.89
C SER A 131 -3.17 -0.16 24.54
N ALA A 132 -3.03 0.80 23.62
CA ALA A 132 -3.72 0.80 22.33
C ALA A 132 -2.76 1.27 21.21
N LEU A 133 -1.63 0.60 21.08
CA LEU A 133 -0.50 1.11 20.32
C LEU A 133 -0.23 0.28 19.06
N SER A 134 -0.85 0.64 17.95
CA SER A 134 -0.77 -0.12 16.70
C SER A 134 -0.06 0.67 15.60
N ILE A 135 1.28 0.73 15.67
CA ILE A 135 2.09 1.06 14.48
C ILE A 135 2.06 -0.16 13.59
N ARG A 136 1.23 -0.09 12.55
CA ARG A 136 1.07 -1.17 11.59
C ARG A 136 1.95 -0.94 10.37
N ILE A 137 2.81 -1.89 10.04
CA ILE A 137 3.61 -1.91 8.81
C ILE A 137 3.15 -3.14 8.05
N VAL A 138 2.57 -2.96 6.86
CA VAL A 138 2.08 -4.04 5.98
C VAL A 138 2.99 -4.19 4.78
#